data_AF-A0A7W8AEQ4-F1
#
_entry.id   AF-A0A7W8AEQ4-F1
#
_cell.length_a   1.000
_cell.length_b   1.000
_cell.length_c   1.000
_cell.angle_alpha   90.00
_cell.angle_beta   90.00
_cell.angle_gamma   90.00
#
_symmetry.space_group_name_H-M   'P 1'
#
loop_
_entity.id
_entity.type
_entity.pdbx_description
1 polymer ?
#
loop_
_entity_poly.entity_id
_entity_poly.type
_entity_poly.pdbx_seq_one_letter_code
_entity_poly.pdbx_strand_id
1 'polypeptide(L)'
;MPGEPRGTVRSFASIVLLVLTIAGCASARPAASPSAGVSAEQMVRLLQLQLPPGKFSGRQGRGLSAGPGPAPSAQVFFEAGGSTAKVAVKLNRWPVPVPLQYAQCPDTAYHPHSRCGQTFLPGGARLVLDRSPSDEDDPAGGVLLSALLTYRDGRQVFVSEAGRRALPLTHEHLAAVATSPVWHPVLAAMPAPPALPRTGSVARLTAPRITRIVERLLPEGVRAGQPGGADGFGHLAVDDGHGKSLVAVNVQQWKPGDAAMTQVFQKAVTLPGGTRVSTRQGPAPRGGPGTIEWTVDTLGADGLRVVISAINAAAYRLPAGRGTPALSLDQLRRIALDPAWRQAIG
;
A
#
# COMPACT_ATOMS: atom_id res chain seq x y z
N MET A 1 41.39 -6.67 -67.12
CA MET A 1 42.21 -7.72 -67.76
C MET A 1 43.08 -8.37 -66.70
N PRO A 2 43.42 -9.66 -66.78
CA PRO A 2 42.67 -10.87 -67.14
C PRO A 2 42.51 -11.73 -65.85
N GLY A 3 41.92 -12.92 -65.79
CA GLY A 3 41.38 -13.82 -66.79
C GLY A 3 40.86 -15.06 -66.05
N GLU A 4 39.75 -15.57 -66.53
CA GLU A 4 39.41 -16.98 -66.38
C GLU A 4 40.46 -17.82 -67.12
N PRO A 5 40.75 -19.04 -66.66
CA PRO A 5 40.84 -20.11 -67.64
C PRO A 5 40.03 -21.35 -67.26
N ARG A 6 39.40 -21.88 -68.32
CA ARG A 6 38.71 -23.16 -68.45
C ARG A 6 39.70 -24.32 -68.61
N GLY A 7 39.24 -25.52 -68.24
CA GLY A 7 39.66 -26.83 -68.78
C GLY A 7 40.92 -27.43 -68.11
N THR A 8 41.12 -28.74 -67.97
CA THR A 8 40.52 -29.92 -68.62
C THR A 8 40.85 -31.18 -67.80
N VAL A 9 39.96 -32.16 -67.89
CA VAL A 9 39.99 -33.57 -67.47
C VAL A 9 41.37 -34.28 -67.50
N ARG A 10 41.69 -35.07 -66.47
CA ARG A 10 42.18 -36.46 -66.60
C ARG A 10 42.12 -37.28 -65.31
N SER A 11 41.82 -38.55 -65.52
CA SER A 11 41.42 -39.62 -64.61
C SER A 11 42.57 -40.28 -63.83
N PHE A 12 42.17 -41.12 -62.86
CA PHE A 12 42.86 -42.25 -62.19
C PHE A 12 43.40 -42.01 -60.78
N ALA A 13 42.67 -42.54 -59.78
CA ALA A 13 43.11 -43.67 -58.94
C ALA A 13 42.12 -43.87 -57.78
N SER A 14 41.46 -45.02 -57.79
CA SER A 14 40.59 -45.53 -56.74
C SER A 14 41.28 -45.57 -55.38
N ILE A 15 40.68 -44.97 -54.36
CA ILE A 15 40.79 -45.43 -52.98
C ILE A 15 39.38 -45.43 -52.40
N VAL A 16 38.86 -46.64 -52.21
CA VAL A 16 37.64 -46.91 -51.45
C VAL A 16 37.93 -46.57 -50.00
N LEU A 17 37.36 -45.47 -49.51
CA LEU A 17 37.26 -45.20 -48.07
C LEU A 17 35.78 -45.19 -47.70
N LEU A 18 35.37 -46.24 -47.00
CA LEU A 18 34.05 -46.43 -46.44
C LEU A 18 33.84 -45.38 -45.33
N VAL A 19 33.17 -44.27 -45.64
CA VAL A 19 32.68 -43.33 -44.63
C VAL A 19 31.17 -43.49 -44.56
N LEU A 20 30.70 -44.11 -43.48
CA LEU A 20 29.29 -44.13 -43.11
C LEU A 20 28.76 -42.69 -43.05
N THR A 21 27.84 -42.35 -43.95
CA THR A 21 26.94 -41.21 -43.78
C THR A 21 25.99 -41.52 -42.63
N ILE A 22 26.35 -41.09 -41.41
CA ILE A 22 25.37 -40.96 -40.34
C ILE A 22 24.53 -39.74 -40.73
N ALA A 23 23.32 -40.00 -41.21
CA ALA A 23 22.29 -38.99 -41.30
C ALA A 23 22.17 -38.33 -39.93
N GLY A 24 22.64 -37.09 -39.83
CA GLY A 24 22.48 -36.28 -38.64
C GLY A 24 21.00 -36.04 -38.41
N CYS A 25 20.38 -36.89 -37.61
CA CYS A 25 19.23 -36.49 -36.81
C CYS A 25 19.72 -35.34 -35.95
N ALA A 26 19.53 -34.11 -36.43
CA ALA A 26 19.48 -32.95 -35.56
C ALA A 26 18.37 -33.27 -34.55
N SER A 27 18.75 -33.75 -33.37
CA SER A 27 17.87 -33.82 -32.23
C SER A 27 17.34 -32.42 -32.02
N ALA A 28 16.13 -32.19 -32.51
CA ALA A 28 15.31 -31.07 -32.12
C ALA A 28 15.26 -31.16 -30.60
N ARG A 29 16.01 -30.25 -29.96
CA ARG A 29 15.94 -30.03 -28.52
C ARG A 29 14.45 -29.89 -28.22
N PRO A 30 13.85 -30.73 -27.35
CA PRO A 30 12.44 -30.58 -27.05
C PRO A 30 12.25 -29.13 -26.60
N ALA A 31 11.46 -28.37 -27.38
CA ALA A 31 11.01 -27.07 -26.95
C ALA A 31 10.43 -27.30 -25.56
N ALA A 32 11.00 -26.60 -24.56
CA ALA A 32 10.46 -26.63 -23.22
C ALA A 32 8.96 -26.41 -23.34
N SER A 33 8.16 -27.40 -22.94
CA SER A 33 6.71 -27.30 -22.94
C SER A 33 6.36 -25.96 -22.29
N PRO A 34 5.54 -25.10 -22.91
CA PRO A 34 5.07 -23.91 -22.24
C PRO A 34 4.43 -24.41 -20.95
N SER A 35 5.01 -24.04 -19.81
CA SER A 35 4.42 -24.33 -18.50
C SER A 35 2.94 -23.94 -18.61
N ALA A 36 2.04 -24.86 -18.28
CA ALA A 36 0.58 -24.70 -18.36
C ALA A 36 0.08 -23.59 -17.42
N GLY A 37 0.48 -22.36 -17.69
CA GLY A 37 0.34 -21.19 -16.84
C GLY A 37 0.04 -19.99 -17.72
N VAL A 38 -0.73 -19.07 -17.15
CA VAL A 38 -1.18 -17.84 -17.81
C VAL A 38 0.03 -17.06 -18.34
N SER A 39 0.06 -16.70 -19.62
CA SER A 39 1.16 -15.93 -20.23
C SER A 39 1.03 -14.42 -20.02
N ALA A 40 2.08 -13.65 -20.35
CA ALA A 40 2.05 -12.19 -20.34
C ALA A 40 1.01 -11.63 -21.33
N GLU A 41 0.98 -12.17 -22.55
CA GLU A 41 0.04 -11.80 -23.61
C GLU A 41 -1.39 -12.15 -23.22
N GLN A 42 -1.59 -13.30 -22.56
CA GLN A 42 -2.89 -13.68 -22.04
C GLN A 42 -3.37 -12.68 -20.98
N MET A 43 -2.51 -12.24 -20.05
CA MET A 43 -2.88 -11.20 -19.08
C MET A 43 -3.29 -9.89 -19.73
N VAL A 44 -2.54 -9.43 -20.75
CA VAL A 44 -2.89 -8.22 -21.51
C VAL A 44 -4.22 -8.38 -22.22
N ARG A 45 -4.44 -9.52 -22.90
CA ARG A 45 -5.69 -9.80 -23.61
C ARG A 45 -6.88 -9.83 -22.65
N LEU A 46 -6.73 -10.47 -21.49
CA LEU A 46 -7.77 -10.49 -20.46
C LEU A 46 -8.15 -9.07 -20.04
N LEU A 47 -7.17 -8.21 -19.73
CA LEU A 47 -7.43 -6.81 -19.37
C LEU A 47 -8.16 -6.08 -20.51
N GLN A 48 -7.67 -6.13 -21.74
CA GLN A 48 -8.26 -5.40 -22.87
C GLN A 48 -9.71 -5.81 -23.14
N LEU A 49 -10.06 -7.09 -22.97
CA LEU A 49 -11.43 -7.59 -23.14
C LEU A 49 -12.40 -7.10 -22.06
N GLN A 50 -11.91 -6.61 -20.91
CA GLN A 50 -12.74 -6.04 -19.85
C GLN A 50 -12.94 -4.53 -20.00
N LEU A 51 -12.20 -3.87 -20.89
CA LEU A 51 -12.27 -2.43 -21.07
C LEU A 51 -13.32 -2.06 -22.14
N PRO A 52 -13.99 -0.90 -22.00
CA PRO A 52 -14.87 -0.37 -23.04
C PRO A 52 -14.15 -0.18 -24.38
N PRO A 53 -14.90 0.01 -25.49
CA PRO A 53 -14.31 0.31 -26.80
C PRO A 53 -13.35 1.52 -26.74
N GLY A 54 -12.15 1.35 -27.31
CA GLY A 54 -11.13 2.39 -27.37
C GLY A 54 -9.83 1.89 -28.00
N LYS A 55 -8.80 2.73 -28.03
CA LYS A 55 -7.48 2.36 -28.56
C LYS A 55 -6.54 1.96 -27.44
N PHE A 56 -5.68 0.98 -27.73
CA PHE A 56 -4.69 0.47 -26.79
C PHE A 56 -3.27 0.62 -27.33
N SER A 57 -2.35 1.06 -26.49
CA SER A 57 -0.91 1.12 -26.77
C SER A 57 -0.09 0.77 -25.51
N GLY A 58 1.25 0.70 -25.64
CA GLY A 58 2.18 0.41 -24.52
C GLY A 58 1.85 -0.84 -23.70
N ARG A 59 1.42 -1.90 -24.38
CA ARG A 59 1.01 -3.17 -23.78
C ARG A 59 2.18 -3.81 -23.05
N GLN A 60 2.00 -4.11 -21.76
CA GLN A 60 2.95 -4.89 -20.98
C GLN A 60 2.17 -5.87 -20.10
N GLY A 61 2.67 -7.08 -19.98
CA GLY A 61 2.05 -8.13 -19.20
C GLY A 61 3.08 -8.97 -18.47
N ARG A 62 2.64 -9.60 -17.39
CA ARG A 62 3.36 -10.64 -16.68
C ARG A 62 2.40 -11.73 -16.29
N GLY A 63 2.63 -12.91 -16.85
CA GLY A 63 1.92 -14.13 -16.52
C GLY A 63 2.59 -14.93 -15.39
N LEU A 64 1.99 -16.09 -15.07
CA LEU A 64 2.54 -17.08 -14.16
C LEU A 64 3.65 -17.92 -14.80
N SER A 65 3.68 -18.01 -16.13
CA SER A 65 4.73 -18.73 -16.87
C SER A 65 6.10 -18.05 -16.83
N ALA A 66 6.18 -16.80 -16.36
CA ALA A 66 7.42 -16.03 -16.25
C ALA A 66 8.32 -16.47 -15.07
N GLY A 67 8.04 -17.63 -14.46
CA GLY A 67 8.76 -18.15 -13.30
C GLY A 67 8.42 -17.45 -11.98
N PRO A 68 9.07 -17.88 -10.87
CA PRO A 68 8.93 -17.22 -9.58
C PRO A 68 9.28 -15.74 -9.70
N GLY A 69 8.47 -14.87 -9.09
CA GLY A 69 8.68 -13.43 -9.18
C GLY A 69 7.44 -12.61 -8.80
N PRO A 70 7.38 -11.34 -9.22
CA PRO A 70 6.24 -10.46 -8.94
C PRO A 70 4.92 -11.06 -9.41
N ALA A 71 3.85 -10.69 -8.71
CA ALA A 71 2.52 -11.21 -8.96
C ALA A 71 2.01 -10.88 -10.39
N PRO A 72 1.10 -11.69 -10.97
CA PRO A 72 0.62 -11.50 -12.33
C PRO A 72 -0.01 -10.12 -12.53
N SER A 73 0.29 -9.51 -13.67
CA SER A 73 -0.16 -8.16 -13.98
C SER A 73 -0.30 -7.90 -15.47
N ALA A 74 -1.05 -6.87 -15.82
CA ALA A 74 -1.06 -6.29 -17.14
C ALA A 74 -1.25 -4.79 -17.06
N GLN A 75 -0.73 -4.07 -18.04
CA GLN A 75 -0.97 -2.65 -18.22
C GLN A 75 -1.07 -2.30 -19.71
N VAL A 76 -1.86 -1.27 -19.98
CA VAL A 76 -2.04 -0.66 -21.30
C VAL A 76 -2.20 0.85 -21.13
N PHE A 77 -1.80 1.63 -22.13
CA PHE A 77 -2.35 2.98 -22.30
C PHE A 77 -3.66 2.85 -23.07
N PHE A 78 -4.74 3.35 -22.47
CA PHE A 78 -6.08 3.34 -23.01
C PHE A 78 -6.48 4.75 -23.41
N GLU A 79 -6.88 4.90 -24.67
CA GLU A 79 -7.40 6.16 -25.23
C GLU A 79 -8.88 6.00 -25.56
N ALA A 80 -9.71 6.83 -24.94
CA ALA A 80 -11.14 6.95 -25.22
C ALA A 80 -11.62 8.37 -24.91
N GLY A 81 -12.60 8.87 -25.67
CA GLY A 81 -13.19 10.20 -25.44
C GLY A 81 -12.17 11.36 -25.46
N GLY A 82 -11.10 11.24 -26.26
CA GLY A 82 -10.03 12.25 -26.35
C GLY A 82 -9.05 12.29 -25.17
N SER A 83 -9.16 11.35 -24.23
CA SER A 83 -8.26 11.24 -23.06
C SER A 83 -7.48 9.94 -23.10
N THR A 84 -6.21 10.00 -22.67
CA THR A 84 -5.33 8.83 -22.57
C THR A 84 -4.88 8.63 -21.12
N ALA A 85 -5.04 7.41 -20.61
CA ALA A 85 -4.62 7.04 -19.26
C ALA A 85 -3.93 5.67 -19.25
N LYS A 86 -3.09 5.44 -18.25
CA LYS A 86 -2.50 4.12 -18.00
C LYS A 86 -3.48 3.30 -17.17
N VAL A 87 -3.97 2.19 -17.74
CA VAL A 87 -4.82 1.22 -17.04
C VAL A 87 -3.98 0.01 -16.69
N ALA A 88 -4.03 -0.42 -15.44
CA ALA A 88 -3.29 -1.57 -14.95
C ALA A 88 -4.16 -2.50 -14.11
N VAL A 89 -3.86 -3.79 -14.17
CA VAL A 89 -4.40 -4.81 -13.28
C VAL A 89 -3.26 -5.58 -12.64
N LYS A 90 -3.38 -5.86 -11.35
CA LYS A 90 -2.45 -6.69 -10.58
C LYS A 90 -3.24 -7.64 -9.71
N LEU A 91 -2.90 -8.92 -9.78
CA LEU A 91 -3.49 -9.96 -8.93
C LEU A 91 -2.53 -10.25 -7.78
N ASN A 92 -3.04 -10.40 -6.57
CA ASN A 92 -2.25 -10.78 -5.40
C ASN A 92 -2.93 -11.93 -4.64
N ARG A 93 -2.16 -12.59 -3.77
CA ARG A 93 -2.68 -13.53 -2.79
C ARG A 93 -1.98 -13.31 -1.46
N TRP A 94 -2.73 -12.89 -0.45
CA TRP A 94 -2.24 -12.60 0.89
C TRP A 94 -2.50 -13.75 1.85
N PRO A 95 -1.62 -13.96 2.84
CA PRO A 95 -1.97 -14.79 3.99
C PRO A 95 -3.22 -14.27 4.68
N VAL A 96 -4.00 -15.17 5.27
CA VAL A 96 -5.20 -14.83 6.03
C VAL A 96 -4.92 -14.81 7.54
N PRO A 97 -5.45 -13.83 8.30
CA PRO A 97 -6.26 -12.70 7.83
C PRO A 97 -5.43 -11.68 7.03
N VAL A 98 -6.04 -11.11 5.98
CA VAL A 98 -5.38 -10.05 5.17
C VAL A 98 -5.19 -8.82 6.06
N PRO A 99 -3.97 -8.25 6.16
CA PRO A 99 -3.77 -7.04 6.95
C PRO A 99 -4.66 -5.90 6.45
N LEU A 100 -5.31 -5.21 7.38
CA LEU A 100 -6.33 -4.20 7.07
C LEU A 100 -5.85 -3.13 6.10
N GLN A 101 -4.61 -2.64 6.26
CA GLN A 101 -3.97 -1.65 5.40
C GLN A 101 -3.90 -2.05 3.91
N TYR A 102 -3.98 -3.35 3.59
CA TYR A 102 -3.92 -3.83 2.21
C TYR A 102 -5.28 -4.17 1.62
N ALA A 103 -6.36 -3.98 2.38
CA ALA A 103 -7.69 -4.42 1.96
C ALA A 103 -8.80 -3.41 2.28
N GLN A 104 -8.50 -2.30 2.96
CA GLN A 104 -9.45 -1.26 3.33
C GLN A 104 -9.10 0.08 2.68
N CYS A 105 -9.98 1.07 2.85
CA CYS A 105 -9.70 2.44 2.43
C CYS A 105 -8.42 3.00 3.07
N PRO A 106 -7.63 3.80 2.34
CA PRO A 106 -6.49 4.50 2.91
C PRO A 106 -6.90 5.34 4.12
N ASP A 107 -6.01 5.40 5.11
CA ASP A 107 -6.22 6.23 6.30
C ASP A 107 -6.08 7.71 5.93
N THR A 108 -7.16 8.48 6.04
CA THR A 108 -7.22 9.87 5.60
C THR A 108 -6.36 10.82 6.42
N ALA A 109 -5.87 10.41 7.60
CA ALA A 109 -4.83 11.20 8.27
C ALA A 109 -3.53 11.24 7.48
N TYR A 110 -3.24 10.21 6.69
CA TYR A 110 -2.02 10.10 5.87
C TYR A 110 -2.27 10.28 4.37
N HIS A 111 -3.50 10.01 3.93
CA HIS A 111 -3.99 10.12 2.56
C HIS A 111 -5.18 11.08 2.49
N PRO A 112 -5.00 12.37 2.82
CA PRO A 112 -6.11 13.33 2.98
C PRO A 112 -6.88 13.60 1.68
N HIS A 113 -6.25 13.30 0.54
CA HIS A 113 -6.84 13.50 -0.78
C HIS A 113 -7.60 12.26 -1.28
N SER A 114 -7.51 11.12 -0.58
CA SER A 114 -8.31 9.93 -0.91
C SER A 114 -9.81 10.21 -0.77
N ARG A 115 -10.58 9.66 -1.71
CA ARG A 115 -12.04 9.65 -1.74
C ARG A 115 -12.48 8.22 -1.93
N CYS A 116 -12.41 7.49 -0.82
CA CYS A 116 -12.58 6.06 -0.81
C CYS A 116 -13.95 5.62 -0.27
N GLY A 117 -14.55 4.64 -0.93
CA GLY A 117 -15.71 3.90 -0.47
C GLY A 117 -15.41 2.40 -0.42
N GLN A 118 -16.06 1.69 0.50
CA GLN A 118 -15.96 0.23 0.60
C GLN A 118 -17.35 -0.40 0.64
N THR A 119 -17.49 -1.55 -0.01
CA THR A 119 -18.72 -2.35 -0.05
C THR A 119 -18.40 -3.81 0.16
N PHE A 120 -19.25 -4.53 0.89
CA PHE A 120 -19.18 -5.99 0.99
C PHE A 120 -20.08 -6.62 -0.08
N LEU A 121 -19.50 -7.50 -0.88
CA LEU A 121 -20.19 -8.23 -1.93
C LEU A 121 -20.74 -9.56 -1.39
N PRO A 122 -21.73 -10.18 -2.07
CA PRO A 122 -22.14 -11.55 -1.80
C PRO A 122 -20.94 -12.51 -1.77
N GLY A 123 -20.96 -13.48 -0.85
CA GLY A 123 -19.80 -14.34 -0.58
C GLY A 123 -18.74 -13.70 0.32
N GLY A 124 -18.96 -12.45 0.76
CA GLY A 124 -18.16 -11.78 1.78
C GLY A 124 -16.81 -11.26 1.28
N ALA A 125 -16.64 -11.11 -0.03
CA ALA A 125 -15.55 -10.33 -0.60
C ALA A 125 -15.78 -8.84 -0.32
N ARG A 126 -14.70 -8.06 -0.23
CA ARG A 126 -14.75 -6.62 -0.03
C ARG A 126 -14.25 -5.91 -1.27
N LEU A 127 -15.04 -4.99 -1.80
CA LEU A 127 -14.67 -4.09 -2.89
C LEU A 127 -14.37 -2.71 -2.31
N VAL A 128 -13.19 -2.18 -2.60
CA VAL A 128 -12.77 -0.83 -2.23
C VAL A 128 -12.59 -0.04 -3.51
N LEU A 129 -13.25 1.11 -3.61
CA LEU A 129 -13.14 2.04 -4.72
C LEU A 129 -12.54 3.34 -4.20
N ASP A 130 -11.44 3.79 -4.80
CA ASP A 130 -10.77 5.01 -4.37
C ASP A 130 -10.48 5.93 -5.55
N ARG A 131 -10.53 7.22 -5.27
CA ARG A 131 -10.00 8.29 -6.12
C ARG A 131 -9.03 9.10 -5.28
N SER A 132 -7.78 9.09 -5.68
CA SER A 132 -6.68 9.78 -5.00
C SER A 132 -5.78 10.46 -6.02
N PRO A 133 -4.89 11.36 -5.60
CA PRO A 133 -3.81 11.82 -6.45
C PRO A 133 -2.90 10.68 -6.91
N SER A 134 -2.27 10.83 -8.07
CA SER A 134 -1.16 9.92 -8.45
C SER A 134 0.10 10.16 -7.60
N ASP A 135 0.25 11.37 -7.08
CA ASP A 135 1.30 11.78 -6.14
C ASP A 135 0.66 12.66 -5.04
N GLU A 136 0.84 12.29 -3.78
CA GLU A 136 0.28 13.02 -2.64
C GLU A 136 1.01 14.35 -2.37
N ASP A 137 2.24 14.50 -2.87
CA ASP A 137 3.01 15.75 -2.75
C ASP A 137 2.71 16.73 -3.91
N ASP A 138 2.13 16.24 -5.00
CA ASP A 138 1.54 17.04 -6.09
C ASP A 138 0.09 16.60 -6.37
N PRO A 139 -0.87 16.98 -5.50
CA PRO A 139 -2.26 16.55 -5.64
C PRO A 139 -2.96 17.08 -6.90
N ALA A 140 -2.35 18.03 -7.62
CA ALA A 140 -2.88 18.60 -8.86
C ALA A 140 -2.27 17.95 -10.12
N GLY A 141 -1.16 17.22 -10.00
CA GLY A 141 -0.36 16.68 -11.11
C GLY A 141 -0.95 15.46 -11.79
N GLY A 142 -1.82 14.71 -11.11
CA GLY A 142 -2.49 13.55 -11.68
C GLY A 142 -3.49 12.90 -10.73
N VAL A 143 -4.38 12.08 -11.29
CA VAL A 143 -5.42 11.34 -10.59
C VAL A 143 -5.20 9.85 -10.79
N LEU A 144 -5.33 9.11 -9.70
CA LEU A 144 -5.41 7.66 -9.64
C LEU A 144 -6.85 7.26 -9.27
N LEU A 145 -7.50 6.55 -10.19
CA LEU A 145 -8.74 5.84 -9.91
C LEU A 145 -8.41 4.37 -9.64
N SER A 146 -9.00 3.75 -8.63
CA SER A 146 -8.73 2.34 -8.34
C SER A 146 -9.95 1.55 -7.86
N ALA A 147 -9.90 0.25 -8.11
CA ALA A 147 -10.80 -0.75 -7.57
C ALA A 147 -9.99 -1.93 -7.04
N LEU A 148 -10.17 -2.24 -5.75
CA LEU A 148 -9.53 -3.37 -5.07
C LEU A 148 -10.61 -4.34 -4.59
N LEU A 149 -10.65 -5.52 -5.20
CA LEU A 149 -11.45 -6.64 -4.71
C LEU A 149 -10.58 -7.54 -3.84
N THR A 150 -11.01 -7.79 -2.60
CA THR A 150 -10.37 -8.74 -1.68
C THR A 150 -11.33 -9.84 -1.29
N TYR A 151 -10.99 -11.09 -1.64
CA TYR A 151 -11.73 -12.28 -1.22
C TYR A 151 -11.34 -12.70 0.20
N ARG A 152 -12.20 -13.49 0.86
CA ARG A 152 -11.97 -13.97 2.25
C ARG A 152 -10.74 -14.86 2.40
N ASP A 153 -10.34 -15.52 1.32
CA ASP A 153 -9.17 -16.41 1.28
C ASP A 153 -7.86 -15.69 0.91
N GLY A 154 -7.89 -14.35 0.89
CA GLY A 154 -6.72 -13.51 0.66
C GLY A 154 -6.38 -13.27 -0.81
N ARG A 155 -7.12 -13.86 -1.76
CA ARG A 155 -7.00 -13.47 -3.18
C ARG A 155 -7.42 -12.01 -3.37
N GLN A 156 -6.73 -11.30 -4.26
CA GLN A 156 -7.01 -9.90 -4.58
C GLN A 156 -6.89 -9.61 -6.07
N VAL A 157 -7.76 -8.73 -6.54
CA VAL A 157 -7.67 -8.09 -7.86
C VAL A 157 -7.63 -6.59 -7.63
N PHE A 158 -6.52 -5.95 -7.99
CA PHE A 158 -6.35 -4.51 -7.98
C PHE A 158 -6.34 -3.99 -9.41
N VAL A 159 -7.27 -3.11 -9.74
CA VAL A 159 -7.35 -2.42 -11.03
C VAL A 159 -7.17 -0.94 -10.76
N SER A 160 -6.37 -0.27 -11.60
CA SER A 160 -6.20 1.16 -11.51
C SER A 160 -6.12 1.83 -12.86
N GLU A 161 -6.42 3.12 -12.86
CA GLU A 161 -6.27 4.02 -13.97
C GLU A 161 -5.58 5.29 -13.49
N ALA A 162 -4.46 5.66 -14.12
CA ALA A 162 -3.68 6.83 -13.78
C ALA A 162 -3.53 7.78 -14.98
N GLY A 163 -3.79 9.06 -14.78
CA GLY A 163 -3.75 10.10 -15.81
C GLY A 163 -3.85 11.51 -15.23
N ARG A 164 -3.77 12.55 -16.07
CA ARG A 164 -3.66 13.94 -15.57
C ARG A 164 -4.95 14.50 -14.96
N ARG A 165 -6.10 14.47 -15.65
CA ARG A 165 -7.37 15.00 -15.08
C ARG A 165 -8.63 14.30 -15.57
N ALA A 166 -8.82 14.20 -16.88
CA ALA A 166 -9.93 13.45 -17.45
C ALA A 166 -9.48 12.00 -17.66
N LEU A 167 -10.10 11.10 -16.91
CA LEU A 167 -9.86 9.68 -17.02
C LEU A 167 -10.94 9.05 -17.92
N PRO A 168 -10.56 8.22 -18.90
CA PRO A 168 -11.53 7.57 -19.77
C PRO A 168 -12.43 6.54 -19.06
N LEU A 169 -12.04 6.00 -17.90
CA LEU A 169 -12.87 5.07 -17.13
C LEU A 169 -13.54 5.72 -15.91
N THR A 170 -14.56 5.03 -15.40
CA THR A 170 -15.30 5.38 -14.18
C THR A 170 -15.03 4.33 -13.11
N HIS A 171 -15.42 4.61 -11.86
CA HIS A 171 -15.36 3.61 -10.79
C HIS A 171 -16.20 2.38 -11.11
N GLU A 172 -17.31 2.53 -11.83
CA GLU A 172 -18.15 1.42 -12.28
C GLU A 172 -17.40 0.51 -13.27
N HIS A 173 -16.70 1.09 -14.25
CA HIS A 173 -15.85 0.32 -15.16
C HIS A 173 -14.75 -0.43 -14.40
N LEU A 174 -14.04 0.24 -13.47
CA LEU A 174 -12.99 -0.42 -12.68
C LEU A 174 -13.55 -1.51 -11.76
N ALA A 175 -14.70 -1.29 -11.15
CA ALA A 175 -15.40 -2.28 -10.35
C ALA A 175 -15.74 -3.51 -11.20
N ALA A 176 -16.33 -3.31 -12.38
CA ALA A 176 -16.67 -4.39 -13.31
C ALA A 176 -15.44 -5.21 -13.70
N VAL A 177 -14.32 -4.55 -14.01
CA VAL A 177 -13.05 -5.25 -14.29
C VAL A 177 -12.58 -6.02 -13.06
N ALA A 178 -12.56 -5.41 -11.87
CA ALA A 178 -12.06 -6.04 -10.65
C ALA A 178 -12.88 -7.26 -10.22
N THR A 179 -14.21 -7.22 -10.42
CA THR A 179 -15.14 -8.29 -10.06
C THR A 179 -15.34 -9.34 -11.15
N SER A 180 -14.66 -9.21 -12.29
CA SER A 180 -14.87 -10.10 -13.42
C SER A 180 -14.41 -11.53 -13.13
N PRO A 181 -15.22 -12.56 -13.47
CA PRO A 181 -14.85 -13.95 -13.27
C PRO A 181 -13.67 -14.40 -14.15
N VAL A 182 -13.26 -13.59 -15.15
CA VAL A 182 -12.11 -13.89 -16.02
C VAL A 182 -10.80 -14.03 -15.23
N TRP A 183 -10.72 -13.46 -14.03
CA TRP A 183 -9.55 -13.57 -13.15
C TRP A 183 -9.51 -14.87 -12.35
N HIS A 184 -10.63 -15.60 -12.22
CA HIS A 184 -10.69 -16.81 -11.38
C HIS A 184 -9.67 -17.88 -11.77
N PRO A 185 -9.46 -18.23 -13.06
CA PRO A 185 -8.45 -19.22 -13.44
C PRO A 185 -7.03 -18.76 -13.08
N VAL A 186 -6.73 -17.47 -13.24
CA VAL A 186 -5.42 -16.91 -12.89
C VAL A 186 -5.19 -16.98 -11.39
N LEU A 187 -6.17 -16.54 -10.60
CA LEU A 187 -6.12 -16.54 -9.14
C LEU A 187 -6.04 -17.97 -8.55
N ALA A 188 -6.69 -18.95 -9.18
CA ALA A 188 -6.63 -20.35 -8.76
C ALA A 188 -5.25 -20.97 -9.01
N ALA A 189 -4.57 -20.57 -10.08
CA ALA A 189 -3.23 -21.03 -10.42
C ALA A 189 -2.11 -20.33 -9.59
N MET A 190 -2.43 -19.26 -8.85
CA MET A 190 -1.46 -18.58 -8.00
C MET A 190 -1.08 -19.42 -6.78
N PRO A 191 0.22 -19.58 -6.47
CA PRO A 191 0.65 -20.32 -5.30
C PRO A 191 0.11 -19.70 -4.02
N ALA A 192 -0.16 -20.54 -3.01
CA ALA A 192 -0.51 -20.05 -1.69
C ALA A 192 0.68 -19.26 -1.10
N PRO A 193 0.44 -18.11 -0.46
CA PRO A 193 1.51 -17.38 0.18
C PRO A 193 2.04 -18.18 1.38
N PRO A 194 3.32 -18.03 1.73
CA PRO A 194 3.86 -18.66 2.93
C PRO A 194 3.04 -18.23 4.15
N ALA A 195 2.85 -19.15 5.10
CA ALA A 195 2.19 -18.85 6.35
C ALA A 195 2.94 -17.70 7.06
N LEU A 196 2.19 -16.72 7.56
CA LEU A 196 2.80 -15.68 8.38
C LEU A 196 3.41 -16.33 9.62
N PRO A 197 4.65 -15.97 10.00
CA PRO A 197 5.17 -16.33 11.31
C PRO A 197 4.16 -15.85 12.35
N ARG A 198 3.72 -16.76 13.22
CA ARG A 198 2.99 -16.39 14.45
C ARG A 198 3.97 -15.64 15.34
N THR A 199 4.13 -14.35 15.08
CA THR A 199 4.80 -13.47 16.03
C THR A 199 3.87 -13.41 17.24
N GLY A 200 4.35 -13.88 18.39
CA GLY A 200 3.66 -13.69 19.65
C GLY A 200 3.57 -12.19 19.87
N SER A 201 2.42 -11.60 19.54
CA SER A 201 2.20 -10.18 19.78
C SER A 201 2.20 -9.99 21.28
N VAL A 202 3.19 -9.26 21.79
CA VAL A 202 3.01 -8.58 23.08
C VAL A 202 1.69 -7.83 22.97
N ALA A 203 0.75 -8.06 23.89
CA ALA A 203 -0.57 -7.42 23.84
C ALA A 203 -0.38 -5.90 23.72
N ARG A 204 -0.83 -5.32 22.60
CA ARG A 204 -0.82 -3.89 22.34
C ARG A 204 -2.25 -3.37 22.40
N LEU A 205 -2.42 -2.13 22.86
CA LEU A 205 -3.72 -1.48 22.76
C LEU A 205 -4.12 -1.36 21.28
N THR A 206 -5.34 -1.74 20.96
CA THR A 206 -5.88 -1.58 19.62
C THR A 206 -6.19 -0.11 19.34
N ALA A 207 -6.11 0.32 18.08
CA ALA A 207 -6.43 1.70 17.69
C ALA A 207 -7.83 2.16 18.17
N PRO A 208 -8.92 1.35 18.09
CA PRO A 208 -10.22 1.73 18.65
C PRO A 208 -10.21 1.95 20.17
N ARG A 209 -9.35 1.24 20.92
CA ARG A 209 -9.23 1.45 22.37
C ARG A 209 -8.45 2.73 22.67
N ILE A 210 -7.37 2.99 21.92
CA ILE A 210 -6.57 4.22 22.05
C ILE A 210 -7.43 5.45 21.76
N THR A 211 -8.08 5.48 20.59
CA THR A 211 -8.92 6.62 20.18
C THR A 211 -10.06 6.89 21.16
N ARG A 212 -10.74 5.85 21.68
CA ARG A 212 -11.78 6.01 22.71
C ARG A 212 -11.26 6.59 24.02
N ILE A 213 -10.02 6.28 24.42
CA ILE A 213 -9.40 6.91 25.60
C ILE A 213 -9.20 8.40 25.33
N VAL A 214 -8.62 8.75 24.18
CA VAL A 214 -8.41 10.16 23.81
C VAL A 214 -9.73 10.92 23.77
N GLU A 215 -10.75 10.39 23.09
CA GLU A 215 -12.09 11.00 22.98
C GLU A 215 -12.69 11.35 24.35
N ARG A 216 -12.59 10.44 25.34
CA ARG A 216 -13.10 10.70 26.70
C ARG A 216 -12.30 11.75 27.47
N LEU A 217 -11.03 11.92 27.13
CA LEU A 217 -10.12 12.87 27.79
C LEU A 217 -10.08 14.22 27.08
N LEU A 218 -10.85 14.41 26.00
CA LEU A 218 -10.93 15.68 25.32
C LEU A 218 -11.57 16.76 26.23
N PRO A 219 -11.10 18.01 26.12
CA PRO A 219 -11.75 19.13 26.79
C PRO A 219 -13.21 19.30 26.34
N GLU A 220 -14.01 19.92 27.21
CA GLU A 220 -15.38 20.30 26.85
C GLU A 220 -15.39 21.20 25.60
N GLY A 221 -16.38 21.00 24.73
CA GLY A 221 -16.53 21.74 23.48
C GLY A 221 -15.68 21.22 22.31
N VAL A 222 -14.73 20.31 22.55
CA VAL A 222 -13.92 19.70 21.47
C VAL A 222 -14.62 18.47 20.91
N ARG A 223 -14.89 18.49 19.61
CA ARG A 223 -15.48 17.36 18.87
C ARG A 223 -14.37 16.51 18.26
N ALA A 224 -14.55 15.18 18.28
CA ALA A 224 -13.66 14.24 17.62
C ALA A 224 -14.35 13.56 16.43
N GLY A 225 -13.56 13.14 15.46
CA GLY A 225 -14.00 12.31 14.35
C GLY A 225 -12.83 11.71 13.58
N GLN A 226 -13.16 10.92 12.56
CA GLN A 226 -12.18 10.24 11.70
C GLN A 226 -11.15 9.40 12.51
N PRO A 227 -11.60 8.54 13.44
CA PRO A 227 -10.68 7.67 14.17
C PRO A 227 -9.96 6.72 13.22
N GLY A 228 -8.66 6.56 13.43
CA GLY A 228 -7.85 5.60 12.69
C GLY A 228 -6.61 5.17 13.46
N GLY A 229 -5.73 4.44 12.77
CA GLY A 229 -4.48 3.91 13.34
C GLY A 229 -4.35 2.39 13.26
N ALA A 230 -3.44 1.85 14.08
CA ALA A 230 -3.08 0.44 14.14
C ALA A 230 -2.76 0.01 15.58
N ASP A 231 -2.42 -1.25 15.84
CA ASP A 231 -2.10 -1.67 17.20
C ASP A 231 -0.89 -0.91 17.77
N GLY A 232 -1.08 -0.30 18.95
CA GLY A 232 -0.14 0.61 19.59
C GLY A 232 -0.20 2.06 19.09
N PHE A 233 -1.09 2.39 18.13
CA PHE A 233 -1.20 3.72 17.56
C PHE A 233 -2.65 4.12 17.23
N GLY A 234 -3.09 5.30 17.65
CA GLY A 234 -4.40 5.84 17.32
C GLY A 234 -4.33 7.31 16.92
N HIS A 235 -5.28 7.77 16.12
CA HIS A 235 -5.41 9.20 15.83
C HIS A 235 -6.88 9.60 15.64
N LEU A 236 -7.13 10.90 15.77
CA LEU A 236 -8.43 11.55 15.64
C LEU A 236 -8.24 12.93 15.00
N ALA A 237 -9.16 13.33 14.14
CA ALA A 237 -9.35 14.74 13.84
C ALA A 237 -10.21 15.35 14.96
N VAL A 238 -9.72 16.42 15.59
CA VAL A 238 -10.44 17.17 16.63
C VAL A 238 -10.75 18.58 16.16
N ASP A 239 -11.85 19.16 16.63
CA ASP A 239 -12.30 20.50 16.29
C ASP A 239 -12.90 21.20 17.52
N ASP A 240 -12.34 22.34 17.88
CA ASP A 240 -12.77 23.20 19.00
C ASP A 240 -13.67 24.37 18.52
N GLY A 241 -14.13 24.35 17.27
CA GLY A 241 -14.90 25.42 16.64
C GLY A 241 -14.06 26.39 15.80
N HIS A 242 -12.73 26.31 15.86
CA HIS A 242 -11.81 27.16 15.09
C HIS A 242 -11.08 26.40 13.98
N GLY A 243 -11.58 25.23 13.61
CA GLY A 243 -11.05 24.39 12.54
C GLY A 243 -10.27 23.19 13.06
N LYS A 244 -10.11 22.20 12.19
CA LYS A 244 -9.62 20.87 12.57
C LYS A 244 -8.13 20.82 12.88
N SER A 245 -7.80 19.96 13.83
CA SER A 245 -6.44 19.53 14.18
C SER A 245 -6.37 18.00 14.21
N LEU A 246 -5.27 17.44 13.73
CA LEU A 246 -4.97 16.02 13.89
C LEU A 246 -4.32 15.80 15.26
N VAL A 247 -4.86 14.87 16.05
CA VAL A 247 -4.27 14.37 17.29
C VAL A 247 -3.86 12.92 17.09
N ALA A 248 -2.61 12.58 17.36
CA ALA A 248 -2.07 11.24 17.18
C ALA A 248 -1.41 10.75 18.47
N VAL A 249 -1.61 9.47 18.81
CA VAL A 249 -1.11 8.84 20.03
C VAL A 249 -0.41 7.53 19.70
N ASN A 250 0.80 7.34 20.22
CA ASN A 250 1.52 6.08 20.23
C ASN A 250 1.64 5.57 21.67
N VAL A 251 1.26 4.31 21.90
CA VAL A 251 1.31 3.66 23.21
C VAL A 251 2.19 2.42 23.12
N GLN A 252 3.22 2.40 23.95
CA GLN A 252 4.25 1.35 23.93
C GLN A 252 4.52 0.85 25.34
N GLN A 253 4.75 -0.45 25.48
CA GLN A 253 5.24 -1.03 26.72
C GLN A 253 6.72 -1.40 26.54
N TRP A 254 7.58 -0.70 27.28
CA TRP A 254 9.01 -0.96 27.34
C TRP A 254 9.37 -1.74 28.60
N LYS A 255 10.57 -2.34 28.61
CA LYS A 255 11.13 -2.88 29.84
C LYS A 255 11.46 -1.71 30.79
N PRO A 256 11.07 -1.77 32.07
CA PRO A 256 11.52 -0.79 33.05
C PRO A 256 13.05 -0.66 33.03
N GLY A 257 13.55 0.58 32.99
CA GLY A 257 14.99 0.85 32.94
C GLY A 257 15.67 0.57 31.59
N ASP A 258 14.92 0.42 30.50
CA ASP A 258 15.50 0.27 29.16
C ASP A 258 16.53 1.38 28.84
N ALA A 259 17.73 0.97 28.41
CA ALA A 259 18.85 1.89 28.20
C ALA A 259 18.58 2.89 27.05
N ALA A 260 17.93 2.44 25.97
CA ALA A 260 17.59 3.31 24.86
C ALA A 260 16.56 4.37 25.29
N MET A 261 15.56 3.98 26.08
CA MET A 261 14.60 4.93 26.63
C MET A 261 15.21 5.87 27.67
N THR A 262 16.19 5.41 28.45
CA THR A 262 16.94 6.27 29.35
C THR A 262 17.67 7.37 28.58
N GLN A 263 18.29 7.04 27.45
CA GLN A 263 18.93 8.01 26.56
C GLN A 263 17.94 8.99 25.93
N VAL A 264 16.78 8.52 25.46
CA VAL A 264 15.73 9.37 24.87
C VAL A 264 15.22 10.40 25.89
N PHE A 265 15.04 10.00 27.14
CA PHE A 265 14.49 10.84 28.21
C PHE A 265 15.55 11.52 29.10
N GLN A 266 16.82 11.55 28.69
CA GLN A 266 17.91 12.11 29.50
C GLN A 266 17.71 13.59 29.89
N LYS A 267 16.98 14.36 29.07
CA LYS A 267 16.67 15.80 29.29
C LYS A 267 15.21 16.02 29.73
N ALA A 268 14.47 14.97 30.02
CA ALA A 268 13.06 15.05 30.38
C ALA A 268 12.88 15.47 31.85
N VAL A 269 11.76 16.14 32.14
CA VAL A 269 11.37 16.46 33.52
C VAL A 269 10.87 15.18 34.19
N THR A 270 11.39 14.86 35.37
CA THR A 270 10.90 13.72 36.16
C THR A 270 9.85 14.19 37.17
N LEU A 271 8.66 13.61 37.12
CA LEU A 271 7.56 13.86 38.04
C LEU A 271 7.69 13.03 39.33
N PRO A 272 7.00 13.44 40.41
CA PRO A 272 6.76 12.57 41.55
C PRO A 272 6.14 11.24 41.07
N GLY A 273 6.68 10.11 41.53
CA GLY A 273 6.31 8.78 41.03
C GLY A 273 7.15 8.27 39.85
N GLY A 274 8.20 9.00 39.44
CA GLY A 274 9.22 8.51 38.51
C GLY A 274 8.85 8.58 37.03
N THR A 275 7.70 9.18 36.68
CA THR A 275 7.32 9.40 35.28
C THR A 275 8.15 10.52 34.67
N ARG A 276 8.83 10.24 33.55
CA ARG A 276 9.60 11.24 32.79
C ARG A 276 8.72 11.85 31.72
N VAL A 277 8.78 13.17 31.53
CA VAL A 277 7.97 13.93 30.58
C VAL A 277 8.87 14.81 29.72
N SER A 278 8.79 14.64 28.41
CA SER A 278 9.43 15.51 27.42
C SER A 278 8.36 16.22 26.60
N THR A 279 8.59 17.49 26.27
CA THR A 279 7.66 18.32 25.47
C THR A 279 8.40 18.96 24.32
N ARG A 280 7.76 19.02 23.15
CA ARG A 280 8.32 19.66 21.96
C ARG A 280 7.27 20.50 21.24
N GLN A 281 7.69 21.63 20.70
CA GLN A 281 6.93 22.41 19.73
C GLN A 281 7.84 22.71 18.55
N GLY A 282 7.31 22.68 17.33
CA GLY A 282 8.07 23.07 16.16
C GLY A 282 7.36 22.72 14.86
N PRO A 283 8.07 22.80 13.72
CA PRO A 283 7.54 22.37 12.44
C PRO A 283 7.08 20.92 12.48
N ALA A 284 5.93 20.62 11.87
CA ALA A 284 5.42 19.26 11.79
C ALA A 284 6.18 18.49 10.69
N PRO A 285 6.99 17.46 11.01
CA PRO A 285 7.82 16.78 10.01
C PRO A 285 7.03 16.08 8.89
N ARG A 286 5.77 15.73 9.18
CA ARG A 286 4.83 15.08 8.24
C ARG A 286 3.69 16.00 7.81
N GLY A 287 3.68 17.25 8.26
CA GLY A 287 2.64 18.20 7.91
C GLY A 287 2.93 18.92 6.60
N GLY A 288 1.92 19.58 6.04
CA GLY A 288 2.08 20.42 4.85
C GLY A 288 2.61 21.82 5.17
N PRO A 289 2.55 22.75 4.20
CA PRO A 289 3.03 24.12 4.37
C PRO A 289 2.46 24.82 5.61
N GLY A 290 3.34 25.48 6.38
CA GLY A 290 2.96 26.26 7.57
C GLY A 290 2.51 25.45 8.79
N THR A 291 2.60 24.12 8.74
CA THR A 291 2.15 23.27 9.85
C THR A 291 3.15 23.21 11.00
N ILE A 292 2.60 23.21 12.22
CA ILE A 292 3.33 23.01 13.46
C ILE A 292 2.77 21.80 14.21
N GLU A 293 3.63 21.13 14.96
CA GLU A 293 3.31 19.99 15.79
C GLU A 293 3.74 20.25 17.24
N TRP A 294 2.81 20.01 18.16
CA TRP A 294 3.07 20.01 19.60
C TRP A 294 3.06 18.56 20.08
N THR A 295 4.06 18.16 20.86
CA THR A 295 4.23 16.78 21.30
C THR A 295 4.47 16.73 22.80
N VAL A 296 3.85 15.77 23.47
CA VAL A 296 4.17 15.34 24.83
C VAL A 296 4.50 13.86 24.80
N ASP A 297 5.66 13.50 25.35
CA ASP A 297 6.18 12.13 25.42
C ASP A 297 6.38 11.79 26.90
N THR A 298 5.67 10.78 27.39
CA THR A 298 5.73 10.33 28.78
C THR A 298 6.29 8.92 28.86
N LEU A 299 7.10 8.65 29.86
CA LEU A 299 7.60 7.31 30.19
C LEU A 299 7.45 7.08 31.69
N GLY A 300 6.53 6.19 32.06
CA GLY A 300 6.34 5.74 33.43
C GLY A 300 7.51 4.87 33.90
N ALA A 301 7.70 4.80 35.23
CA ALA A 301 8.68 3.90 35.83
C ALA A 301 8.40 2.42 35.57
N ASP A 302 7.14 2.09 35.28
CA ASP A 302 6.63 0.79 34.84
C ASP A 302 6.94 0.47 33.36
N GLY A 303 7.59 1.39 32.63
CA GLY A 303 7.92 1.23 31.22
C GLY A 303 6.78 1.56 30.26
N LEU A 304 5.62 2.00 30.75
CA LEU A 304 4.55 2.48 29.88
C LEU A 304 4.95 3.83 29.27
N ARG A 305 5.03 3.88 27.94
CA ARG A 305 5.29 5.10 27.19
C ARG A 305 4.05 5.56 26.42
N VAL A 306 3.67 6.82 26.58
CA VAL A 306 2.59 7.46 25.81
C VAL A 306 3.15 8.70 25.12
N VAL A 307 3.16 8.67 23.78
CA VAL A 307 3.50 9.82 22.94
C VAL A 307 2.22 10.36 22.37
N ILE A 308 1.85 11.59 22.68
CA ILE A 308 0.73 12.28 22.04
C ILE A 308 1.24 13.52 21.31
N SER A 309 0.74 13.74 20.10
CA SER A 309 0.98 14.97 19.36
C SER A 309 -0.30 15.56 18.78
N ALA A 310 -0.27 16.87 18.53
CA ALA A 310 -1.32 17.59 17.84
C ALA A 310 -0.73 18.51 16.76
N ILE A 311 -1.36 18.52 15.59
CA ILE A 311 -0.99 19.34 14.43
C ILE A 311 -2.10 20.37 14.16
N ASN A 312 -1.73 21.57 13.74
CA ASN A 312 -2.65 22.66 13.36
C ASN A 312 -3.30 22.48 11.96
N ALA A 313 -3.48 21.23 11.53
CA ALA A 313 -4.12 20.85 10.28
C ALA A 313 -4.94 19.57 10.49
N ALA A 314 -5.95 19.34 9.65
CA ALA A 314 -6.88 18.22 9.79
C ALA A 314 -6.23 16.83 9.57
N ALA A 315 -5.10 16.78 8.86
CA ALA A 315 -4.38 15.58 8.50
C ALA A 315 -2.91 15.93 8.21
N TYR A 316 -2.05 14.92 8.10
CA TYR A 316 -0.70 15.09 7.54
C TYR A 316 -0.76 15.58 6.08
N ARG A 317 0.34 16.15 5.58
CA ARG A 317 0.48 16.75 4.23
C ARG A 317 -0.43 17.94 3.89
N LEU A 318 -1.51 18.17 4.62
CA LEU A 318 -2.35 19.36 4.45
C LEU A 318 -1.63 20.61 4.98
N PRO A 319 -1.85 21.78 4.34
CA PRO A 319 -1.38 23.04 4.89
C PRO A 319 -2.05 23.35 6.24
N ALA A 320 -1.43 24.25 7.01
CA ALA A 320 -2.03 24.74 8.24
C ALA A 320 -3.40 25.36 7.99
N GLY A 321 -4.41 24.88 8.74
CA GLY A 321 -5.76 25.45 8.71
C GLY A 321 -5.99 26.49 9.82
N ARG A 322 -5.05 26.60 10.76
CA ARG A 322 -5.12 27.44 11.97
C ARG A 322 -3.73 27.75 12.52
N GLY A 323 -3.60 28.77 13.37
CA GLY A 323 -2.31 29.22 13.91
C GLY A 323 -1.65 28.24 14.90
N THR A 324 -2.44 27.53 15.69
CA THR A 324 -1.96 26.54 16.67
C THR A 324 -2.86 25.30 16.67
N PRO A 325 -2.38 24.13 17.16
CA PRO A 325 -3.24 22.97 17.34
C PRO A 325 -4.42 23.26 18.26
N ALA A 326 -5.54 22.55 18.08
CA ALA A 326 -6.75 22.66 18.89
C ALA A 326 -6.53 22.28 20.37
N LEU A 327 -5.52 21.46 20.66
CA LEU A 327 -5.13 21.09 22.01
C LEU A 327 -3.83 21.79 22.40
N SER A 328 -3.85 22.49 23.54
CA SER A 328 -2.68 23.05 24.22
C SER A 328 -1.71 21.97 24.70
N LEU A 329 -0.43 22.33 24.87
CA LEU A 329 0.55 21.43 25.49
C LEU A 329 0.08 20.90 26.87
N ASP A 330 -0.61 21.73 27.66
CA ASP A 330 -1.12 21.30 28.97
C ASP A 330 -2.27 20.30 28.84
N GLN A 331 -3.16 20.47 27.86
CA GLN A 331 -4.19 19.47 27.54
C GLN A 331 -3.55 18.16 27.04
N LEU A 332 -2.58 18.23 26.13
CA LEU A 332 -1.84 17.05 25.68
C LEU A 332 -1.13 16.34 26.83
N ARG A 333 -0.52 17.10 27.75
CA ARG A 333 0.14 16.57 28.93
C ARG A 333 -0.83 15.87 29.88
N ARG A 334 -2.01 16.45 30.11
CA ARG A 334 -3.07 15.80 30.90
C ARG A 334 -3.49 14.48 30.27
N ILE A 335 -3.73 14.45 28.97
CA ILE A 335 -4.09 13.23 28.25
C ILE A 335 -2.98 12.18 28.37
N ALA A 336 -1.71 12.55 28.17
CA ALA A 336 -0.58 11.62 28.19
C ALA A 336 -0.26 11.02 29.57
N LEU A 337 -0.68 11.69 30.65
CA LEU A 337 -0.45 11.26 32.04
C LEU A 337 -1.67 10.56 32.65
N ASP A 338 -2.78 10.44 31.92
CA ASP A 338 -4.02 9.91 32.46
C ASP A 338 -3.90 8.42 32.85
N PRO A 339 -4.40 8.01 34.03
CA PRO A 339 -4.33 6.62 34.48
C PRO A 339 -5.10 5.63 33.60
N ALA A 340 -6.01 6.09 32.72
CA ALA A 340 -6.75 5.24 31.79
C ALA A 340 -5.82 4.43 30.86
N TRP A 341 -4.63 4.93 30.54
CA TRP A 341 -3.66 4.18 29.73
C TRP A 341 -3.17 2.91 30.43
N ARG A 342 -2.88 3.01 31.74
CA ARG A 342 -2.45 1.87 32.55
C ARG A 342 -3.58 0.87 32.75
N GLN A 343 -4.78 1.37 33.04
CA GLN A 343 -5.99 0.55 33.15
C GLN A 343 -6.36 -0.15 31.83
N ALA A 344 -5.89 0.36 30.69
CA ALA A 344 -6.17 -0.23 29.40
C ALA A 344 -5.25 -1.41 29.06
N ILE A 345 -4.02 -1.41 29.59
CA ILE A 345 -2.98 -2.40 29.31
C ILE A 345 -3.00 -3.54 30.33
N GLY A 346 -3.36 -3.25 31.59
CA GLY A 346 -3.69 -4.26 32.60
C GLY A 346 -5.04 -4.91 32.37
#